data_AF-A0A410MAP6-F1
#
_entry.id   AF-A0A410MAP6-F1
#
_cell.length_a   1.000
_cell.length_b   1.000
_cell.length_c   1.000
_cell.angle_alpha   90.00
_cell.angle_beta   90.00
_cell.angle_gamma   90.00
#
_symmetry.space_group_name_H-M   'P 1'
#
loop_
_entity.id
_entity.type
_entity.pdbx_description
1 polymer ?
#
loop_
_entity_poly.entity_id
_entity_poly.type
_entity_poly.pdbx_seq_one_letter_code
_entity_poly.pdbx_strand_id
1 'polypeptide(L)'
;MSIPLKERLSTGDLNKLRSAAVLEFTEDLFESDNYCSLEVLSSGQQQLFIVNRNDRTLTVLSLSPDMSLKKETLFTEKIISLKEYFEEYSLKENTPPRKIEVVFIGGRTLMIEPGLSMEEDETYRKSDITSQIEEEFENLIAALKNTVVL
;
A
#
# COMPACT_ATOMS: atom_id res chain seq x y z
N MET A 1 15.60 -3.26 -13.32
CA MET A 1 15.51 -4.45 -12.44
C MET A 1 14.60 -4.06 -11.29
N SER A 2 13.61 -4.89 -10.93
CA SER A 2 12.74 -4.61 -9.77
C SER A 2 13.57 -4.71 -8.48
N ILE A 3 13.38 -3.78 -7.55
CA ILE A 3 14.02 -3.81 -6.23
C ILE A 3 13.01 -4.44 -5.27
N PRO A 4 13.32 -5.57 -4.61
CA PRO A 4 12.41 -6.20 -3.66
C PRO A 4 11.93 -5.21 -2.59
N LEU A 5 10.65 -5.27 -2.21
CA LEU A 5 10.09 -4.42 -1.16
C LEU A 5 10.88 -4.50 0.15
N LYS A 6 11.38 -5.70 0.50
CA LYS A 6 12.25 -5.93 1.66
C LYS A 6 13.51 -5.05 1.61
N GLU A 7 14.10 -4.86 0.44
CA GLU A 7 15.28 -4.01 0.23
C GLU A 7 14.92 -2.53 0.25
N ARG A 8 13.79 -2.14 -0.36
CA ARG A 8 13.26 -0.76 -0.31
C ARG A 8 12.98 -0.29 1.11
N LEU A 9 12.32 -1.12 1.92
CA LEU A 9 12.07 -0.82 3.32
C LEU A 9 13.31 -0.89 4.21
N SER A 10 14.48 -1.32 3.70
CA SER A 10 15.72 -1.37 4.49
C SER A 10 16.48 -0.04 4.52
N THR A 11 16.01 0.98 3.80
CA THR A 11 16.64 2.29 3.73
C THR A 11 16.22 3.18 4.90
N GLY A 12 17.17 3.92 5.48
CA GLY A 12 16.94 5.03 6.41
C GLY A 12 15.82 4.79 7.44
N ASP A 13 14.81 5.67 7.40
CA ASP A 13 13.67 5.67 8.33
C ASP A 13 12.66 4.53 8.09
N LEU A 14 12.63 3.95 6.89
CA LEU A 14 11.72 2.84 6.54
C LEU A 14 12.10 1.52 7.21
N ASN A 15 13.34 1.38 7.68
CA ASN A 15 13.79 0.16 8.37
C ASN A 15 12.98 -0.13 9.65
N LYS A 16 12.39 0.91 10.27
CA LYS A 16 11.46 0.75 11.39
C LYS A 16 10.12 0.17 10.93
N LEU A 17 9.62 0.60 9.77
CA LEU A 17 8.40 0.06 9.15
C LEU A 17 8.62 -1.41 8.75
N ARG A 18 9.81 -1.75 8.22
CA ARG A 18 10.22 -3.14 7.97
C ARG A 18 10.22 -3.95 9.27
N SER A 19 10.87 -3.45 10.32
CA SER A 19 10.98 -4.15 11.60
C SER A 19 9.59 -4.41 12.20
N ALA A 20 8.71 -3.42 12.15
CA ALA A 20 7.31 -3.56 12.56
C ALA A 20 6.59 -4.65 11.74
N ALA A 21 6.74 -4.63 10.41
CA ALA A 21 6.12 -5.63 9.55
C ALA A 21 6.62 -7.05 9.82
N VAL A 22 7.93 -7.24 10.06
CA VAL A 22 8.52 -8.54 10.39
C VAL A 22 8.07 -9.06 11.75
N LEU A 23 7.93 -8.19 12.76
CA LEU A 23 7.41 -8.61 14.06
C LEU A 23 5.98 -9.14 13.97
N GLU A 24 5.20 -8.58 13.04
CA GLU A 24 3.78 -8.84 12.94
C GLU A 24 3.43 -9.99 11.99
N PHE A 25 4.16 -10.12 10.89
CA PHE A 25 3.86 -11.06 9.81
C PHE A 25 5.03 -11.98 9.47
N THR A 26 6.09 -12.00 10.30
CA THR A 26 7.37 -12.67 10.04
C THR A 26 8.01 -12.22 8.72
N GLU A 27 9.06 -12.92 8.26
CA GLU A 27 9.61 -12.64 6.93
C GLU A 27 8.70 -13.16 5.79
N ASP A 28 7.69 -13.97 6.11
CA ASP A 28 6.77 -14.60 5.14
C ASP A 28 6.02 -13.54 4.30
N LEU A 29 5.76 -12.37 4.87
CA LEU A 29 5.16 -11.22 4.17
C LEU A 29 5.90 -10.86 2.87
N PHE A 30 7.23 -10.97 2.87
CA PHE A 30 8.07 -10.55 1.75
C PHE A 30 8.33 -11.68 0.74
N GLU A 31 7.97 -12.91 1.08
CA GLU A 31 8.32 -14.11 0.34
C GLU A 31 7.08 -14.88 -0.17
N SER A 32 5.88 -14.53 0.30
CA SER A 32 4.64 -15.25 0.00
C SER A 32 3.69 -14.49 -0.94
N ASP A 33 3.20 -15.20 -1.96
CA ASP A 33 2.17 -14.72 -2.90
C ASP A 33 0.79 -14.44 -2.26
N ASN A 34 0.60 -14.86 -1.00
CA ASN A 34 -0.64 -14.64 -0.24
C ASN A 34 -0.77 -13.20 0.24
N TYR A 35 0.36 -12.48 0.32
CA TYR A 35 0.39 -11.09 0.72
C TYR A 35 0.59 -10.19 -0.50
N CYS A 36 -0.20 -9.14 -0.56
CA CYS A 36 0.05 -8.03 -1.48
C CYS A 36 0.28 -6.79 -0.65
N SER A 37 1.37 -6.08 -0.91
CA SER A 37 1.75 -4.92 -0.11
C SER A 37 2.10 -3.73 -0.98
N LEU A 38 1.83 -2.55 -0.44
CA LEU A 38 2.13 -1.27 -1.06
C LEU A 38 2.67 -0.34 0.02
N GLU A 39 3.88 0.16 -0.20
CA GLU A 39 4.38 1.27 0.60
C GLU A 39 3.93 2.60 -0.02
N VAL A 40 3.54 3.53 0.85
CA VAL A 40 3.11 4.88 0.48
C VAL A 40 3.86 5.87 1.35
N LEU A 41 4.50 6.84 0.70
CA LEU A 41 5.26 7.91 1.34
C LEU A 41 4.53 9.24 1.13
N SER A 42 3.91 9.76 2.19
CA SER A 42 3.18 11.03 2.19
C SER A 42 3.86 12.06 3.11
N SER A 43 3.61 13.36 2.89
CA SER A 43 4.21 14.42 3.68
C SER A 43 3.79 14.28 5.15
N GLY A 44 4.71 13.76 5.95
CA GLY A 44 4.51 13.48 7.37
C GLY A 44 3.96 12.10 7.73
N GLN A 45 3.77 11.14 6.81
CA GLN A 45 3.48 9.74 7.17
C GLN A 45 4.05 8.74 6.16
N GLN A 46 4.78 7.75 6.69
CA GLN A 46 5.21 6.57 5.95
C GLN A 46 4.25 5.43 6.26
N GLN A 47 3.61 4.85 5.24
CA GLN A 47 2.60 3.82 5.42
C GLN A 47 2.95 2.56 4.63
N LEU A 48 2.65 1.41 5.21
CA LEU A 48 2.68 0.12 4.52
C LEU A 48 1.29 -0.50 4.61
N PHE A 49 0.66 -0.65 3.44
CA PHE A 49 -0.60 -1.35 3.27
C PHE A 49 -0.29 -2.81 2.96
N ILE A 50 -0.94 -3.72 3.67
CA ILE A 50 -0.73 -5.17 3.54
C ILE A 50 -2.09 -5.83 3.43
N VAL A 51 -2.40 -6.39 2.27
CA VAL A 51 -3.56 -7.27 2.07
C VAL A 51 -3.11 -8.70 2.27
N ASN A 52 -3.69 -9.37 3.26
CA ASN A 52 -3.59 -10.82 3.42
C ASN A 52 -4.83 -11.46 2.78
N ARG A 53 -4.61 -12.21 1.69
CA ARG A 53 -5.68 -12.84 0.92
C ARG A 53 -6.33 -14.02 1.65
N ASN A 54 -5.56 -14.74 2.49
CA ASN A 54 -6.05 -15.88 3.26
C ASN A 54 -6.97 -15.43 4.38
N ASP A 55 -6.51 -14.44 5.16
CA ASP A 55 -7.26 -13.93 6.31
C ASP A 55 -8.26 -12.83 5.94
N ARG A 56 -8.28 -12.40 4.68
CA ARG A 56 -9.14 -11.32 4.16
C ARG A 56 -9.04 -10.05 5.00
N THR A 57 -7.81 -9.65 5.27
CA THR A 57 -7.51 -8.45 6.05
C THR A 57 -6.67 -7.47 5.26
N LEU A 58 -6.92 -6.19 5.49
CA LEU A 58 -6.07 -5.08 5.10
C LEU A 58 -5.45 -4.51 6.38
N THR A 59 -4.15 -4.67 6.56
CA THR A 59 -3.39 -4.04 7.64
C THR A 59 -2.69 -2.80 7.13
N VAL A 60 -2.83 -1.71 7.87
CA VAL A 60 -2.15 -0.44 7.65
C VAL A 60 -1.17 -0.25 8.78
N LEU A 61 0.12 -0.27 8.47
CA LEU A 61 1.18 0.17 9.36
C LEU A 61 1.51 1.61 8.99
N SER A 62 1.46 2.54 9.94
CA SER A 62 1.78 3.95 9.73
C SER A 62 2.87 4.37 10.71
N LEU A 63 3.90 5.01 10.20
CA LEU A 63 4.95 5.64 10.98
C LEU A 63 4.83 7.16 10.81
N SER A 64 4.61 7.86 11.93
CA SER A 64 4.56 9.32 11.96
C SER A 64 5.95 9.93 12.19
N PRO A 65 6.13 11.26 11.99
CA PRO A 65 7.45 11.91 12.01
C PRO A 65 8.09 11.92 13.41
N ASP A 66 7.26 11.82 14.45
CA ASP A 66 7.67 11.62 15.84
C ASP A 66 8.11 10.17 16.13
N MET A 67 8.20 9.32 15.10
CA MET A 67 8.56 7.91 15.16
C MET A 67 7.56 7.02 15.90
N SER A 68 6.32 7.47 16.07
CA SER A 68 5.24 6.65 16.62
C SER A 68 4.69 5.69 15.56
N LEU A 69 4.65 4.40 15.88
CA LEU A 69 4.06 3.37 15.02
C LEU A 69 2.58 3.17 15.37
N LYS A 70 1.72 3.23 14.35
CA LYS A 70 0.30 2.89 14.45
C LYS A 70 -0.02 1.71 13.53
N LYS A 71 -0.72 0.72 14.08
CA LYS A 71 -1.26 -0.43 13.34
C LYS A 71 -2.78 -0.35 13.34
N GLU A 72 -3.37 -0.54 12.17
CA GLU A 72 -4.81 -0.69 12.00
C GLU A 72 -5.07 -1.92 11.13
N THR A 73 -5.88 -2.88 11.60
CA THR A 73 -6.28 -4.05 10.81
C THR A 73 -7.76 -3.97 10.51
N LEU A 74 -8.10 -4.00 9.23
CA LEU A 74 -9.45 -3.89 8.70
C LEU A 74 -9.81 -5.19 7.99
N PHE A 75 -11.05 -5.66 8.18
CA PHE A 75 -11.55 -6.85 7.50
C PHE A 75 -12.06 -6.47 6.10
N THR A 76 -11.55 -7.09 5.05
CA THR A 76 -11.91 -6.73 3.68
C THR A 76 -13.32 -7.17 3.31
N GLU A 77 -13.87 -8.18 3.99
CA GLU A 77 -15.30 -8.54 3.92
C GLU A 77 -16.24 -7.41 4.36
N LYS A 78 -15.74 -6.43 5.13
CA LYS A 78 -16.51 -5.26 5.56
C LYS A 78 -16.42 -4.12 4.56
N ILE A 79 -15.76 -4.28 3.42
CA ILE A 79 -15.72 -3.25 2.39
C ILE A 79 -17.10 -3.16 1.73
N ILE A 80 -17.71 -1.98 1.80
CA ILE A 80 -19.01 -1.69 1.17
C ILE A 80 -18.86 -0.96 -0.16
N SER A 81 -17.73 -0.28 -0.37
CA SER A 81 -17.45 0.44 -1.62
C SER A 81 -15.96 0.57 -1.81
N LEU A 82 -15.50 0.33 -3.04
CA LEU A 82 -14.17 0.66 -3.50
C LEU A 82 -14.32 1.54 -4.73
N LYS A 83 -13.83 2.78 -4.66
CA LYS A 83 -13.85 3.73 -5.77
C LYS A 83 -12.44 4.03 -6.23
N GLU A 84 -12.24 3.95 -7.54
CA GLU A 84 -10.99 4.29 -8.20
C GLU A 84 -11.10 5.68 -8.83
N TYR A 85 -10.13 6.54 -8.53
CA TYR A 85 -10.05 7.88 -9.10
C TYR A 85 -8.92 7.93 -10.11
N PHE A 86 -9.25 8.22 -11.36
CA PHE A 86 -8.30 8.37 -12.46
C PHE A 86 -8.06 9.87 -12.74
N GLU A 87 -6.93 10.21 -13.36
CA GLU A 87 -6.74 11.59 -13.86
C GLU A 87 -7.67 11.86 -15.07
N GLU A 88 -8.21 13.08 -15.14
CA GLU A 88 -9.35 13.48 -16.01
C GLU A 88 -9.12 13.32 -17.52
N TYR A 89 -7.93 12.89 -17.98
CA TYR A 89 -7.58 12.80 -19.40
C TYR A 89 -6.72 11.58 -19.77
N SER A 90 -6.94 10.41 -19.17
CA SER A 90 -6.31 9.22 -19.76
C SER A 90 -7.06 8.72 -21.00
N LEU A 91 -6.54 9.09 -22.17
CA LEU A 91 -6.84 8.45 -23.46
C LEU A 91 -6.02 7.16 -23.68
N LYS A 92 -5.23 6.74 -22.69
CA LYS A 92 -4.42 5.52 -22.73
C LYS A 92 -5.16 4.40 -22.01
N GLU A 93 -5.55 3.38 -22.75
CA GLU A 93 -5.93 2.08 -22.17
C GLU A 93 -4.80 1.62 -21.23
N ASN A 94 -5.15 1.22 -20.00
CA ASN A 94 -4.24 0.78 -18.92
C ASN A 94 -3.49 1.88 -18.15
N THR A 95 -4.15 2.99 -17.82
CA THR A 95 -3.59 3.91 -16.81
C THR A 95 -4.03 3.48 -15.42
N PRO A 96 -3.10 3.22 -14.48
CA PRO A 96 -3.45 2.89 -13.10
C PRO A 96 -4.26 4.04 -12.48
N PRO A 97 -5.18 3.75 -11.55
CA PRO A 97 -5.86 4.81 -10.82
C PRO A 97 -4.83 5.63 -10.03
N ARG A 98 -5.11 6.92 -9.85
CA ARG A 98 -4.27 7.81 -9.06
C ARG A 98 -4.45 7.56 -7.57
N LYS A 99 -5.67 7.24 -7.14
CA LYS A 99 -5.99 6.91 -5.76
C LYS A 99 -7.23 6.05 -5.69
N ILE A 100 -7.38 5.34 -4.58
CA ILE A 100 -8.60 4.61 -4.24
C ILE A 100 -9.19 5.11 -2.93
N GLU A 101 -10.51 5.04 -2.85
CA GLU A 101 -11.30 5.21 -1.63
C GLU A 101 -11.91 3.85 -1.29
N VAL A 102 -11.59 3.34 -0.11
CA VAL A 102 -12.15 2.10 0.42
C VAL A 102 -13.04 2.46 1.61
N VAL A 103 -14.34 2.21 1.46
CA VAL A 103 -15.32 2.46 2.51
C VAL A 103 -15.67 1.14 3.18
N PHE A 104 -15.59 1.11 4.50
CA PHE A 104 -15.92 -0.04 5.34
C PHE A 104 -17.25 0.16 6.07
N ILE A 105 -17.90 -0.95 6.43
CA ILE A 105 -19.05 -0.96 7.36
C ILE A 105 -18.65 -0.22 8.64
N GLY A 106 -19.52 0.68 9.11
CA GLY A 106 -19.27 1.51 10.29
C GLY A 106 -18.71 2.90 9.98
N GLY A 107 -18.63 3.29 8.70
CA GLY A 107 -18.31 4.66 8.28
C GLY A 107 -16.81 4.97 8.23
N ARG A 108 -15.95 3.97 8.36
CA ARG A 108 -14.50 4.12 8.17
C ARG A 108 -14.20 4.19 6.67
N THR A 109 -13.59 5.29 6.23
CA THR A 109 -13.14 5.48 4.84
C THR A 109 -11.63 5.61 4.81
N LEU A 110 -10.96 4.74 4.05
CA LEU A 110 -9.52 4.75 3.83
C LEU A 110 -9.21 5.31 2.43
N MET A 111 -8.34 6.30 2.36
CA MET A 111 -7.82 6.84 1.10
C MET A 111 -6.42 6.30 0.91
N ILE A 112 -6.17 5.64 -0.23
CA ILE A 112 -4.84 5.15 -0.61
C ILE A 112 -4.47 5.84 -1.91
N GLU A 113 -3.45 6.69 -1.86
CA GLU A 113 -2.87 7.36 -3.01
C GLU A 113 -1.42 6.88 -3.09
N PRO A 114 -1.03 6.10 -4.11
CA PRO A 114 0.38 5.83 -4.43
C PRO A 114 0.96 7.07 -5.12
N GLY A 115 0.69 8.22 -4.52
CA GLY A 115 1.31 9.47 -4.87
C GLY A 115 2.54 9.57 -4.02
N LEU A 116 3.69 9.54 -4.67
CA LEU A 116 4.91 10.11 -4.13
C LEU A 116 4.55 11.51 -3.67
N SER A 117 4.41 11.75 -2.36
CA SER A 117 4.64 13.12 -1.90
C SER A 117 6.05 13.43 -2.36
N MET A 118 6.15 14.28 -3.37
CA MET A 118 7.37 14.52 -4.15
C MET A 118 8.51 15.14 -3.31
N GLU A 119 8.35 15.18 -2.00
CA GLU A 119 9.07 16.02 -1.07
C GLU A 119 10.10 15.27 -0.22
N GLU A 120 10.05 13.93 -0.09
CA GLU A 120 10.89 13.23 0.91
C GLU A 120 12.00 12.31 0.36
N ASP A 121 11.89 11.69 -0.83
CA ASP A 121 12.97 10.82 -1.35
C ASP A 121 13.13 10.86 -2.89
N GLU A 122 14.28 11.39 -3.36
CA GLU A 122 14.61 11.47 -4.80
C GLU A 122 14.73 10.09 -5.47
N THR A 123 14.99 9.02 -4.71
CA THR A 123 15.09 7.68 -5.27
C THR A 123 13.78 7.21 -5.87
N TYR A 124 12.64 7.63 -5.32
CA TYR A 124 11.31 7.29 -5.81
C TYR A 124 10.92 8.03 -7.10
N ARG A 125 11.70 9.05 -7.50
CA ARG A 125 11.57 9.71 -8.81
C ARG A 125 12.21 8.91 -9.94
N LYS A 126 12.94 7.83 -9.63
CA LYS A 126 13.46 6.92 -10.66
C LYS A 126 12.29 6.19 -11.29
N SER A 127 12.21 6.25 -12.62
CA SER A 127 11.14 5.60 -13.40
C SER A 127 10.90 4.15 -13.01
N ASP A 128 11.97 3.41 -12.73
CA ASP A 128 11.90 2.00 -12.38
C ASP A 128 11.18 1.75 -11.05
N ILE A 129 11.35 2.64 -10.06
CA ILE A 129 10.69 2.55 -8.76
C ILE A 129 9.23 3.03 -8.87
N THR A 130 9.00 4.11 -9.62
CA THR A 130 7.65 4.61 -9.89
C THR A 130 6.77 3.54 -10.55
N SER A 131 7.26 2.92 -11.64
CA SER A 131 6.51 1.86 -12.32
C SER A 131 6.28 0.63 -11.44
N GLN A 132 7.23 0.31 -10.55
CA GLN A 132 7.05 -0.78 -9.60
C GLN A 132 5.96 -0.49 -8.57
N ILE A 133 5.89 0.75 -8.05
CA ILE A 133 4.84 1.17 -7.10
C ILE A 133 3.46 1.17 -7.78
N GLU A 134 3.39 1.59 -9.03
CA GLU A 134 2.17 1.52 -9.83
C GLU A 134 1.69 0.06 -9.98
N GLU A 135 2.59 -0.87 -10.30
CA GLU A 135 2.29 -2.30 -10.38
C GLU A 135 1.86 -2.88 -9.02
N GLU A 136 2.57 -2.55 -7.94
CA GLU A 136 2.22 -2.92 -6.57
C GLU A 136 0.83 -2.38 -6.19
N PHE A 137 0.47 -1.18 -6.63
CA PHE A 137 -0.83 -0.61 -6.38
C PHE A 137 -1.95 -1.32 -7.14
N GLU A 138 -1.76 -1.60 -8.43
CA GLU A 138 -2.72 -2.38 -9.21
C GLU A 138 -2.93 -3.77 -8.59
N ASN A 139 -1.85 -4.42 -8.15
CA ASN A 139 -1.90 -5.69 -7.44
C ASN A 139 -2.65 -5.59 -6.11
N LEU A 140 -2.46 -4.49 -5.36
CA LEU A 140 -3.18 -4.23 -4.11
C LEU A 140 -4.69 -4.08 -4.36
N ILE A 141 -5.06 -3.31 -5.39
CA ILE A 141 -6.46 -3.12 -5.80
C ILE A 141 -7.08 -4.46 -6.22
N ALA A 142 -6.37 -5.23 -7.04
CA ALA A 142 -6.81 -6.55 -7.46
C ALA A 142 -6.99 -7.48 -6.26
N ALA A 143 -6.07 -7.46 -5.30
CA ALA A 143 -6.17 -8.24 -4.06
C ALA A 143 -7.40 -7.83 -3.24
N LEU A 144 -7.65 -6.53 -3.07
CA LEU A 144 -8.83 -6.02 -2.38
C LEU A 144 -10.12 -6.48 -3.08
N LYS A 145 -10.23 -6.29 -4.40
CA LYS A 145 -11.39 -6.74 -5.20
C LYS A 145 -11.62 -8.24 -5.07
N ASN A 146 -10.57 -9.06 -5.19
CA ASN A 146 -10.67 -10.51 -5.06
C ASN A 146 -11.13 -10.96 -3.67
N THR A 147 -10.84 -10.18 -2.63
CA THR A 147 -11.35 -10.50 -1.28
C THR A 147 -12.79 -10.05 -1.03
N VAL A 148 -13.33 -9.15 -1.87
CA VAL A 148 -14.72 -8.64 -1.79
C VAL A 148 -15.69 -9.48 -2.61
N VAL A 149 -15.23 -10.10 -3.70
CA VAL A 149 -16.08 -10.91 -4.58
C VAL A 149 -16.13 -12.37 -4.11
N LEU A 150 -17.24 -12.74 -3.47
CA LEU A 150 -17.74 -14.12 -3.33
C LEU A 150 -19.26 -14.14 -3.41
#